data_AF-A0A917FKU9-F1
#
_entry.id   AF-A0A917FKU9-F1
#
_cell.length_a   1.000
_cell.length_b   1.000
_cell.length_c   1.000
_cell.angle_alpha   90.00
_cell.angle_beta   90.00
_cell.angle_gamma   90.00
#
_symmetry.space_group_name_H-M   'P 1'
#
loop_
_entity.id
_entity.type
_entity.pdbx_description
1 polymer ?
#
loop_
_entity_poly.entity_id
_entity_poly.type
_entity_poly.pdbx_seq_one_letter_code
_entity_poly.pdbx_strand_id
1 'polypeptide(L)'
;MKSWKNVSLVCLIPLGFVVTLVQAQNGGKTLSNGVYVSDPVVPWVLDIDLRDITPEPPWQPGDPIQVVAEGLHSDGPTEQIIGWQDPALQQTGEGVSYPGQFLFAFEAHPPGNSNPPDTVGTVGPNHYISMVNPSRFAVWDKNGQNLVPEIALNSLWNGGSSPCQDGDGDPIVIYDQLADRWLLQEFDLTDNSFCIYVSQGPNPVTDGWYSYAFSAPNFPDYPQYGVWPDAYYVSTFESPNVSVYAFDRAAMLAGQAATYQRFATPHLIGSSPRVTRILPSDLDGTNLPPGVSPPNTFVRSVHEDMDNSNPVTRLEMWEFSVDWVTPANSSFTLAQTLSPQPFALLPCAPGVRDCVSQPGTSNKIDALYNRALRQLHYRVNNANAESMVLNQVVDVGGGVAGIRWWEIHRQGGSWTLRQDSTYSPDNTHRFMGSMAINSYGDIALGYSASSDTVYPSIRVTARGANDPLNQMTMDEMTLVPGVASITSSQRWGDYTSMDVDPADENVFWYVNQRVNSGNQRSVWVGAFRFVPPNGNYLIFKDGFEGDLIFKDGFEGMTP
;
A
#
# COMPACT_ATOMS: atom_id res chain seq x y z
N MET A 1 -85.81 4.69 -21.07
CA MET A 1 -85.53 3.25 -21.21
C MET A 1 -84.41 2.93 -20.19
N LYS A 2 -84.70 2.40 -18.99
CA LYS A 2 -84.44 0.99 -18.54
C LYS A 2 -83.09 0.43 -19.05
N SER A 3 -82.16 -0.17 -18.29
CA SER A 3 -82.13 -0.78 -16.95
C SER A 3 -80.66 -1.03 -16.52
N TRP A 4 -80.28 -0.84 -15.25
CA TRP A 4 -79.88 -1.86 -14.24
C TRP A 4 -78.56 -2.65 -14.41
N LYS A 5 -77.67 -2.43 -13.42
CA LYS A 5 -76.79 -3.34 -12.64
C LYS A 5 -76.06 -4.51 -13.33
N ASN A 6 -74.73 -4.58 -13.10
CA ASN A 6 -74.13 -5.74 -12.41
C ASN A 6 -72.80 -5.36 -11.73
N VAL A 7 -72.76 -5.64 -10.42
CA VAL A 7 -71.58 -5.68 -9.57
C VAL A 7 -70.98 -7.08 -9.72
N SER A 8 -69.66 -7.19 -9.87
CA SER A 8 -68.94 -8.44 -9.59
C SER A 8 -67.69 -8.11 -8.82
N LEU A 9 -67.71 -8.53 -7.56
CA LEU A 9 -66.60 -8.53 -6.62
C LEU A 9 -65.76 -9.77 -6.94
N VAL A 10 -64.51 -9.59 -7.38
CA VAL A 10 -63.51 -10.65 -7.39
C VAL A 10 -62.28 -10.15 -6.64
N CYS A 11 -61.99 -10.85 -5.56
CA CYS A 11 -60.87 -10.65 -4.65
C CYS A 11 -59.58 -11.18 -5.29
N LEU A 12 -58.52 -10.36 -5.41
CA LEU A 12 -57.15 -10.80 -5.74
C LEU A 12 -56.11 -9.86 -5.07
N ILE A 13 -55.55 -10.36 -3.95
CA ILE A 13 -54.17 -10.27 -3.43
C ILE A 13 -53.39 -8.94 -3.58
N PRO A 14 -52.85 -8.34 -2.50
CA PRO A 14 -51.91 -7.23 -2.62
C PRO A 14 -50.54 -7.78 -3.06
N LEU A 15 -50.15 -7.55 -4.31
CA LEU A 15 -48.73 -7.61 -4.68
C LEU A 15 -48.04 -6.41 -4.05
N GLY A 16 -47.23 -6.67 -3.03
CA GLY A 16 -46.32 -5.71 -2.47
C GLY A 16 -45.39 -5.21 -3.58
N PHE A 17 -45.47 -3.92 -3.88
CA PHE A 17 -44.40 -3.24 -4.57
C PHE A 17 -43.20 -3.21 -3.61
N VAL A 18 -42.29 -4.16 -3.81
CA VAL A 18 -40.90 -3.97 -3.40
C VAL A 18 -40.40 -2.81 -4.25
N VAL A 19 -40.26 -1.64 -3.63
CA VAL A 19 -39.45 -0.56 -4.20
C VAL A 19 -38.02 -1.05 -4.11
N THR A 20 -37.53 -1.71 -5.16
CA THR A 20 -36.11 -1.80 -5.41
C THR A 20 -35.65 -0.37 -5.67
N LEU A 21 -34.89 0.19 -4.72
CA LEU A 21 -34.06 1.35 -4.94
C LEU A 21 -33.07 0.98 -6.05
N VAL A 22 -33.37 1.38 -7.28
CA VAL A 22 -32.38 1.43 -8.35
C VAL A 22 -31.52 2.67 -8.05
N GLN A 23 -30.36 2.45 -7.43
CA GLN A 23 -29.28 3.43 -7.45
C GLN A 23 -28.90 3.69 -8.91
N ALA A 24 -28.59 4.95 -9.24
CA ALA A 24 -28.22 5.39 -10.57
C ALA A 24 -27.14 4.47 -11.17
N GLN A 25 -27.45 3.83 -12.30
CA GLN A 25 -26.52 2.94 -12.98
C GLN A 25 -25.50 3.76 -13.78
N ASN A 26 -24.25 3.78 -13.30
CA ASN A 26 -23.08 4.07 -14.13
C ASN A 26 -22.96 2.98 -15.21
N GLY A 27 -22.80 3.38 -16.48
CA GLY A 27 -23.12 2.62 -17.71
C GLY A 27 -22.50 1.24 -17.96
N GLY A 28 -21.67 0.73 -17.04
CA GLY A 28 -21.12 -0.62 -17.12
C GLY A 28 -22.14 -1.76 -16.92
N LYS A 29 -21.72 -2.96 -17.31
CA LYS A 29 -22.58 -4.15 -17.39
C LYS A 29 -22.13 -5.21 -16.38
N THR A 30 -23.06 -5.69 -15.56
CA THR A 30 -22.86 -6.89 -14.73
C THR A 30 -23.19 -8.14 -15.53
N LEU A 31 -22.29 -9.12 -15.55
CA LEU A 31 -22.49 -10.41 -16.23
C LEU A 31 -22.96 -11.50 -15.25
N SER A 32 -23.40 -12.64 -15.79
CA SER A 32 -24.02 -13.72 -15.01
C SER A 32 -23.11 -14.39 -13.97
N ASN A 33 -21.79 -14.26 -14.09
CA ASN A 33 -20.79 -14.73 -13.13
C ASN A 33 -20.45 -13.69 -12.04
N GLY A 34 -21.15 -12.55 -12.01
CA GLY A 34 -20.96 -11.51 -11.00
C GLY A 34 -19.83 -10.50 -11.32
N VAL A 35 -19.11 -10.65 -12.44
CA VAL A 35 -18.16 -9.62 -12.88
C VAL A 35 -18.91 -8.40 -13.37
N TYR A 36 -18.45 -7.22 -12.97
CA TYR A 36 -18.85 -5.95 -13.55
C TYR A 36 -17.77 -5.49 -14.52
N VAL A 37 -18.16 -5.00 -15.70
CA VAL A 37 -17.24 -4.40 -16.68
C VAL A 37 -17.65 -2.95 -16.91
N SER A 38 -16.70 -2.03 -16.79
CA SER A 38 -16.92 -0.61 -17.03
C SER A 38 -17.17 -0.31 -18.51
N ASP A 39 -17.72 0.86 -18.80
CA ASP A 39 -17.57 1.43 -20.15
C ASP A 39 -16.11 1.80 -20.42
N PRO A 40 -15.66 1.83 -21.70
CA PRO A 40 -14.32 2.28 -22.05
C PRO A 40 -14.10 3.76 -21.73
N VAL A 41 -12.98 4.08 -21.10
CA VAL A 41 -12.53 5.44 -20.81
C VAL A 41 -11.37 5.78 -21.73
N VAL A 42 -11.55 6.80 -22.57
CA VAL A 42 -10.49 7.36 -23.41
C VAL A 42 -9.65 8.31 -22.56
N PRO A 43 -8.30 8.20 -22.56
CA PRO A 43 -7.47 9.10 -21.78
C PRO A 43 -7.45 10.49 -22.38
N TRP A 44 -7.16 11.45 -21.51
CA TRP A 44 -6.59 12.71 -21.93
C TRP A 44 -5.07 12.59 -22.02
N VAL A 45 -4.49 13.32 -22.97
CA VAL A 45 -3.04 13.32 -23.20
C VAL A 45 -2.50 14.68 -22.81
N LEU A 46 -1.55 14.69 -21.89
CA LEU A 46 -0.85 15.88 -21.44
C LEU A 46 0.63 15.80 -21.85
N ASP A 47 1.02 16.64 -22.81
CA ASP A 47 2.38 16.73 -23.33
C ASP A 47 3.05 18.04 -22.88
N ILE A 48 3.39 18.13 -21.60
CA ILE A 48 4.11 19.29 -21.05
C ILE A 48 5.31 18.86 -20.23
N ASP A 49 6.29 19.76 -20.12
CA ASP A 49 7.33 19.66 -19.11
C ASP A 49 6.72 20.05 -17.76
N LEU A 50 6.80 19.17 -16.76
CA LEU A 50 6.22 19.45 -15.44
C LEU A 50 6.84 20.69 -14.77
N ARG A 51 8.04 21.12 -15.18
CA ARG A 51 8.67 22.36 -14.69
C ARG A 51 7.99 23.63 -15.18
N ASP A 52 7.12 23.53 -16.18
CA ASP A 52 6.30 24.63 -16.67
C ASP A 52 4.98 24.78 -15.88
N ILE A 53 4.65 23.83 -15.01
CA ILE A 53 3.49 23.92 -14.11
C ILE A 53 3.85 24.85 -12.95
N THR A 54 2.89 25.72 -12.58
CA THR A 54 3.07 26.60 -11.43
C THR A 54 3.12 25.76 -10.15
N PRO A 55 4.21 25.84 -9.35
CA PRO A 55 4.30 25.12 -8.10
C PRO A 55 3.23 25.58 -7.11
N GLU A 56 2.79 24.65 -6.28
CA GLU A 56 1.94 24.99 -5.16
C GLU A 56 2.71 25.86 -4.15
N PRO A 57 2.08 26.92 -3.60
CA PRO A 57 2.72 27.70 -2.56
C PRO A 57 2.93 26.84 -1.31
N PRO A 58 4.09 26.94 -0.62
CA PRO A 58 4.30 26.24 0.62
C PRO A 58 3.37 26.78 1.69
N TRP A 59 2.78 25.89 2.49
CA TRP A 59 1.93 26.26 3.62
C TRP A 59 2.62 27.28 4.54
N GLN A 60 1.91 28.33 4.92
CA GLN A 60 2.40 29.37 5.83
C GLN A 60 1.62 29.35 7.17
N PRO A 61 2.26 29.75 8.29
CA PRO A 61 1.56 29.96 9.55
C PRO A 61 0.34 30.88 9.41
N GLY A 62 -0.85 30.31 9.60
CA GLY A 62 -2.13 31.00 9.44
C GLY A 62 -3.01 30.43 8.32
N ASP A 63 -2.42 29.66 7.40
CA ASP A 63 -3.17 28.95 6.37
C ASP A 63 -3.98 27.79 7.00
N PRO A 64 -5.21 27.52 6.50
CA PRO A 64 -6.01 26.43 7.00
C PRO A 64 -5.32 25.08 6.76
N ILE A 65 -5.47 24.15 7.71
CA ILE A 65 -5.11 22.75 7.50
C ILE A 65 -6.26 22.11 6.73
N GLN A 66 -5.99 21.54 5.55
CA GLN A 66 -6.99 20.79 4.83
C GLN A 66 -7.23 19.46 5.54
N VAL A 67 -8.47 19.21 5.95
CA VAL A 67 -8.86 17.92 6.52
C VAL A 67 -9.37 17.08 5.36
N VAL A 68 -8.66 16.02 5.03
CA VAL A 68 -9.08 15.11 3.97
C VAL A 68 -10.24 14.27 4.49
N ALA A 69 -11.28 14.16 3.64
CA ALA A 69 -12.53 13.51 4.02
C ALA A 69 -12.26 12.08 4.50
N GLU A 70 -12.90 11.73 5.61
CA GLU A 70 -12.74 10.43 6.23
C GLU A 70 -14.05 9.65 6.09
N GLY A 71 -13.98 8.42 5.58
CA GLY A 71 -15.11 7.51 5.64
C GLY A 71 -15.47 7.14 7.09
N LEU A 72 -16.77 7.10 7.43
CA LEU A 72 -17.31 6.74 8.75
C LEU A 72 -16.59 5.55 9.41
N HIS A 73 -15.86 5.77 10.50
CA HIS A 73 -15.21 4.67 11.23
C HIS A 73 -16.19 3.82 12.00
N SER A 74 -15.97 2.53 11.91
CA SER A 74 -16.56 1.52 12.78
C SER A 74 -15.42 0.93 13.61
N ASP A 75 -15.65 0.83 14.91
CA ASP A 75 -14.72 0.21 15.84
C ASP A 75 -14.34 -1.20 15.35
N GLY A 76 -13.05 -1.46 15.22
CA GLY A 76 -12.57 -2.84 15.14
C GLY A 76 -12.74 -3.51 16.52
N PRO A 77 -12.68 -4.84 16.61
CA PRO A 77 -12.66 -5.49 17.90
C PRO A 77 -11.51 -4.94 18.74
N THR A 78 -11.83 -4.48 19.94
CA THR A 78 -10.87 -4.07 20.97
C THR A 78 -10.94 -5.10 22.07
N GLU A 79 -9.94 -5.97 22.19
CA GLU A 79 -9.84 -6.84 23.35
C GLU A 79 -8.50 -6.62 24.04
N GLN A 80 -8.57 -6.16 25.30
CA GLN A 80 -7.40 -6.18 26.17
C GLN A 80 -7.27 -7.59 26.77
N ILE A 81 -6.39 -8.39 26.17
CA ILE A 81 -6.11 -9.73 26.68
C ILE A 81 -5.10 -9.60 27.84
N ILE A 82 -5.61 -9.75 29.06
CA ILE A 82 -4.77 -9.66 30.28
C ILE A 82 -3.75 -10.80 30.27
N GLY A 83 -2.47 -10.45 30.38
CA GLY A 83 -1.37 -11.41 30.38
C GLY A 83 -0.98 -11.92 28.99
N TRP A 84 -1.50 -11.31 27.92
CA TRP A 84 -1.05 -11.57 26.56
C TRP A 84 0.43 -11.24 26.39
N GLN A 85 1.11 -12.15 25.70
CA GLN A 85 2.43 -11.95 25.14
C GLN A 85 2.42 -12.57 23.76
N ASP A 86 2.84 -11.82 22.75
CA ASP A 86 2.84 -12.30 21.38
C ASP A 86 3.79 -13.50 21.23
N PRO A 87 3.27 -14.70 20.87
CA PRO A 87 4.09 -15.90 20.73
C PRO A 87 5.08 -15.83 19.57
N ALA A 88 4.85 -14.94 18.60
CA ALA A 88 5.73 -14.71 17.47
C ALA A 88 6.69 -13.53 17.66
N LEU A 89 6.66 -12.88 18.84
CA LEU A 89 7.62 -11.84 19.19
C LEU A 89 9.05 -12.37 18.99
N GLN A 90 9.78 -11.68 18.12
CA GLN A 90 11.16 -12.02 17.81
C GLN A 90 11.98 -12.07 19.10
N GLN A 91 12.56 -13.24 19.38
CA GLN A 91 13.53 -13.38 20.45
C GLN A 91 14.92 -13.12 19.86
N THR A 92 15.62 -12.11 20.36
CA THR A 92 17.02 -11.89 20.01
C THR A 92 17.85 -13.02 20.61
N GLY A 93 18.19 -14.01 19.79
CA GLY A 93 19.22 -15.00 20.15
C GLY A 93 20.59 -14.34 20.21
N GLU A 94 21.53 -14.93 20.98
CA GLU A 94 22.93 -14.54 20.85
C GLU A 94 23.42 -14.84 19.43
N GLY A 95 23.99 -13.82 18.79
CA GLY A 95 24.78 -13.99 17.57
C GLY A 95 23.97 -13.77 16.30
N VAL A 96 23.88 -12.49 15.92
CA VAL A 96 24.07 -11.93 14.57
C VAL A 96 23.26 -10.62 14.53
N SER A 97 23.95 -9.50 14.72
CA SER A 97 23.42 -8.19 14.39
C SER A 97 24.39 -7.46 13.47
N TYR A 98 23.86 -6.74 12.49
CA TYR A 98 24.62 -6.02 11.48
C TYR A 98 24.27 -4.52 11.50
N PRO A 99 25.28 -3.64 11.38
CA PRO A 99 24.99 -2.23 11.17
C PRO A 99 24.44 -2.04 9.76
N GLY A 100 23.27 -1.41 9.66
CA GLY A 100 22.83 -0.86 8.38
C GLY A 100 23.74 0.30 7.93
N GLN A 101 23.73 0.61 6.64
CA GLN A 101 24.39 1.79 6.10
C GLN A 101 23.34 2.86 5.75
N PHE A 102 23.31 3.94 6.53
CA PHE A 102 22.60 5.16 6.15
C PHE A 102 23.28 5.77 4.92
N LEU A 103 22.51 6.14 3.90
CA LEU A 103 23.02 6.84 2.73
C LEU A 103 22.71 8.33 2.84
N PHE A 104 21.43 8.68 2.83
CA PHE A 104 20.94 10.06 2.97
C PHE A 104 19.45 10.07 3.32
N ALA A 105 18.97 11.24 3.76
CA ALA A 105 17.55 11.54 3.89
C ALA A 105 17.31 13.02 3.58
N PHE A 106 16.16 13.35 3.02
CA PHE A 106 15.76 14.71 2.70
C PHE A 106 14.27 14.93 3.00
N GLU A 107 13.90 16.19 3.24
CA GLU A 107 12.52 16.61 3.38
C GLU A 107 11.91 16.72 1.98
N ALA A 108 10.96 15.85 1.65
CA ALA A 108 10.30 15.80 0.35
C ALA A 108 9.05 16.69 0.31
N HIS A 109 8.36 16.87 1.44
CA HIS A 109 7.27 17.84 1.53
C HIS A 109 7.40 18.64 2.83
N PRO A 110 7.28 19.99 2.76
CA PRO A 110 7.42 20.84 3.93
C PRO A 110 6.30 20.61 4.95
N PRO A 111 6.44 21.13 6.18
CA PRO A 111 5.40 20.99 7.19
C PRO A 111 4.10 21.69 6.78
N GLY A 112 3.01 20.95 6.76
CA GLY A 112 1.67 21.48 6.55
C GLY A 112 1.18 21.36 5.11
N ASN A 113 -0.05 20.83 5.00
CA ASN A 113 -1.00 21.00 3.89
C ASN A 113 -2.23 20.12 4.08
N SER A 114 -2.15 19.11 4.93
CA SER A 114 -3.22 18.15 5.13
C SER A 114 -3.18 17.47 6.50
N ASN A 115 -4.33 16.97 6.93
CA ASN A 115 -4.44 16.07 8.08
C ASN A 115 -5.41 14.92 7.75
N PRO A 116 -4.92 13.67 7.68
CA PRO A 116 -3.50 13.29 7.67
C PRO A 116 -2.77 13.59 6.34
N PRO A 117 -1.42 13.56 6.33
CA PRO A 117 -0.60 13.68 5.13
C PRO A 117 -0.68 12.51 4.15
N ASP A 118 -0.99 11.29 4.59
CA ASP A 118 -1.12 10.11 3.72
C ASP A 118 0.01 9.97 2.71
N THR A 119 1.21 9.81 3.27
CA THR A 119 2.45 9.89 2.55
C THR A 119 2.74 8.61 1.77
N VAL A 120 3.08 8.76 0.50
CA VAL A 120 3.51 7.66 -0.37
C VAL A 120 4.63 8.14 -1.29
N GLY A 121 5.40 7.21 -1.82
CA GLY A 121 6.48 7.50 -2.75
C GLY A 121 6.99 6.22 -3.38
N THR A 122 7.76 6.33 -4.46
CA THR A 122 8.41 5.17 -5.07
C THR A 122 9.63 5.62 -5.88
N VAL A 123 10.57 4.70 -6.06
CA VAL A 123 11.84 4.94 -6.76
C VAL A 123 11.84 4.24 -8.12
N GLY A 124 12.20 5.00 -9.16
CA GLY A 124 12.52 4.47 -10.48
C GLY A 124 14.04 4.46 -10.71
N PRO A 125 14.51 4.07 -11.91
CA PRO A 125 15.95 3.99 -12.21
C PRO A 125 16.69 5.32 -12.02
N ASN A 126 16.00 6.44 -12.31
CA ASN A 126 16.61 7.78 -12.35
C ASN A 126 15.92 8.83 -11.47
N HIS A 127 14.71 8.55 -10.99
CA HIS A 127 13.88 9.54 -10.29
C HIS A 127 13.25 8.92 -9.04
N TYR A 128 12.84 9.79 -8.12
CA TYR A 128 11.95 9.46 -7.02
C TYR A 128 10.72 10.36 -7.11
N ILE A 129 9.52 9.78 -6.99
CA ILE A 129 8.28 10.56 -6.86
C ILE A 129 7.76 10.39 -5.44
N SER A 130 7.50 11.50 -4.77
CA SER A 130 6.82 11.56 -3.47
C SER A 130 5.45 12.21 -3.63
N MET A 131 4.46 11.73 -2.89
CA MET A 131 3.12 12.31 -2.86
C MET A 131 2.60 12.47 -1.43
N VAL A 132 1.69 13.42 -1.26
CA VAL A 132 1.07 13.79 0.01
C VAL A 132 -0.36 14.29 -0.24
N ASN A 133 -1.26 14.09 0.71
CA ASN A 133 -2.57 14.73 0.72
C ASN A 133 -2.46 16.27 0.68
N PRO A 134 -3.42 16.99 0.06
CA PRO A 134 -4.64 16.50 -0.61
C PRO A 134 -4.40 16.17 -2.11
N SER A 135 -3.48 15.23 -2.41
CA SER A 135 -3.00 14.89 -3.76
C SER A 135 -2.08 15.93 -4.39
N ARG A 136 -0.87 16.01 -3.84
CA ARG A 136 0.26 16.77 -4.38
C ARG A 136 1.44 15.84 -4.59
N PHE A 137 2.30 16.15 -5.53
CA PHE A 137 3.51 15.36 -5.77
C PHE A 137 4.71 16.22 -6.12
N ALA A 138 5.90 15.68 -5.88
CA ALA A 138 7.17 16.26 -6.28
C ALA A 138 8.05 15.20 -6.94
N VAL A 139 8.94 15.63 -7.85
CA VAL A 139 9.89 14.75 -8.53
C VAL A 139 11.30 15.12 -8.11
N TRP A 140 12.07 14.11 -7.74
CA TRP A 140 13.44 14.24 -7.25
C TRP A 140 14.38 13.40 -8.11
N ASP A 141 15.64 13.81 -8.17
CA ASP A 141 16.70 12.90 -8.57
C ASP A 141 17.08 11.96 -7.41
N LYS A 142 17.92 10.98 -7.70
CA LYS A 142 18.36 10.01 -6.70
C LYS A 142 19.40 10.52 -5.70
N ASN A 143 19.82 11.78 -5.81
CA ASN A 143 20.68 12.47 -4.85
C ASN A 143 19.87 13.39 -3.91
N GLY A 144 18.54 13.42 -4.05
CA GLY A 144 17.66 14.30 -3.28
C GLY A 144 17.59 15.74 -3.80
N GLN A 145 18.03 15.99 -5.04
CA GLN A 145 17.79 17.26 -5.72
C GLN A 145 16.34 17.29 -6.22
N ASN A 146 15.61 18.34 -5.83
CA ASN A 146 14.28 18.60 -6.36
C ASN A 146 14.36 18.99 -7.85
N LEU A 147 13.69 18.22 -8.71
CA LEU A 147 13.60 18.47 -10.15
C LEU A 147 12.29 19.16 -10.53
N VAL A 148 11.20 18.75 -9.88
CA VAL A 148 9.87 19.36 -9.98
C VAL A 148 9.41 19.63 -8.55
N PRO A 149 9.20 20.90 -8.17
CA PRO A 149 8.69 21.25 -6.85
C PRO A 149 7.27 20.71 -6.69
N GLU A 150 6.74 20.78 -5.46
CA GLU A 150 5.38 20.32 -5.19
C GLU A 150 4.36 20.99 -6.14
N ILE A 151 3.64 20.17 -6.90
CA ILE A 151 2.52 20.55 -7.76
C ILE A 151 1.30 19.71 -7.40
N ALA A 152 0.11 20.26 -7.66
CA ALA A 152 -1.14 19.54 -7.45
C ALA A 152 -1.28 18.38 -8.45
N LEU A 153 -1.79 17.22 -8.03
CA LEU A 153 -1.89 16.05 -8.90
C LEU A 153 -2.89 16.26 -10.03
N ASN A 154 -4.01 16.93 -9.75
CA ASN A 154 -5.00 17.35 -10.74
C ASN A 154 -4.43 18.29 -11.82
N SER A 155 -3.22 18.85 -11.66
CA SER A 155 -2.53 19.57 -12.75
C SER A 155 -2.15 18.66 -13.93
N LEU A 156 -2.14 17.34 -13.71
CA LEU A 156 -2.01 16.34 -14.77
C LEU A 156 -3.33 16.14 -15.55
N TRP A 157 -4.43 16.75 -15.11
CA TRP A 157 -5.69 16.76 -15.83
C TRP A 157 -5.79 17.97 -16.78
N ASN A 158 -5.98 17.72 -18.07
CA ASN A 158 -6.22 18.78 -19.06
C ASN A 158 -7.55 18.62 -19.84
N GLY A 159 -8.43 17.74 -19.37
CA GLY A 159 -9.61 17.29 -20.08
C GLY A 159 -10.84 18.19 -20.05
N GLY A 160 -10.69 19.45 -19.65
CA GLY A 160 -11.83 20.31 -19.34
C GLY A 160 -12.61 19.77 -18.14
N SER A 161 -13.93 20.03 -18.09
CA SER A 161 -14.79 19.65 -16.98
C SER A 161 -14.82 18.13 -16.77
N SER A 162 -14.37 17.69 -15.60
CA SER A 162 -14.21 16.28 -15.23
C SER A 162 -14.27 16.11 -13.72
N PRO A 163 -14.67 14.93 -13.23
CA PRO A 163 -14.47 14.54 -11.83
C PRO A 163 -13.04 14.81 -11.34
N CYS A 164 -12.03 14.53 -12.17
CA CYS A 164 -10.62 14.61 -11.78
C CYS A 164 -10.00 16.02 -11.86
N GLN A 165 -10.82 17.07 -11.99
CA GLN A 165 -10.32 18.44 -12.10
C GLN A 165 -9.95 19.05 -10.73
N ASP A 166 -10.52 18.56 -9.64
CA ASP A 166 -10.39 19.16 -8.30
C ASP A 166 -9.46 18.34 -7.39
N GLY A 167 -9.52 17.01 -7.44
CA GLY A 167 -8.62 16.10 -6.72
C GLY A 167 -8.83 16.10 -5.20
N ASP A 168 -9.16 14.95 -4.60
CA ASP A 168 -9.67 14.94 -3.21
C ASP A 168 -8.83 14.13 -2.19
N GLY A 169 -7.85 13.33 -2.62
CA GLY A 169 -6.92 12.63 -1.71
C GLY A 169 -6.63 11.17 -2.03
N ASP A 170 -6.17 10.45 -1.00
CA ASP A 170 -5.54 9.12 -1.01
C ASP A 170 -4.58 8.93 -2.18
N PRO A 171 -3.46 9.68 -2.20
CA PRO A 171 -2.50 9.55 -3.26
C PRO A 171 -1.84 8.17 -3.25
N ILE A 172 -1.63 7.62 -4.43
CA ILE A 172 -0.83 6.41 -4.65
C ILE A 172 0.14 6.67 -5.80
N VAL A 173 1.41 6.27 -5.63
CA VAL A 173 2.38 6.17 -6.72
C VAL A 173 2.97 4.77 -6.76
N ILE A 174 3.12 4.22 -7.97
CA ILE A 174 3.87 2.99 -8.23
C ILE A 174 4.76 3.18 -9.46
N TYR A 175 5.96 2.60 -9.40
CA TYR A 175 6.82 2.44 -10.57
C TYR A 175 6.60 1.07 -11.21
N ASP A 176 5.99 1.06 -12.39
CA ASP A 176 5.80 -0.12 -13.20
C ASP A 176 7.12 -0.52 -13.88
N GLN A 177 7.90 -1.35 -13.19
CA GLN A 177 9.20 -1.85 -13.65
C GLN A 177 9.11 -2.69 -14.92
N LEU A 178 7.95 -3.26 -15.25
CA LEU A 178 7.76 -4.03 -16.47
C LEU A 178 7.61 -3.15 -17.72
N ALA A 179 7.10 -1.93 -17.55
CA ALA A 179 6.88 -0.98 -18.65
C ALA A 179 7.82 0.23 -18.62
N ASP A 180 8.60 0.42 -17.55
CA ASP A 180 9.44 1.61 -17.34
C ASP A 180 8.54 2.86 -17.30
N ARG A 181 7.49 2.82 -16.47
CA ARG A 181 6.43 3.85 -16.36
C ARG A 181 6.01 4.13 -14.92
N TRP A 182 5.47 5.32 -14.71
CA TRP A 182 4.90 5.78 -13.46
C TRP A 182 3.37 5.71 -13.53
N LEU A 183 2.75 5.20 -12.47
CA LEU A 183 1.31 5.31 -12.22
C LEU A 183 1.11 6.16 -10.97
N LEU A 184 0.35 7.25 -11.10
CA LEU A 184 -0.09 8.08 -9.99
C LEU A 184 -1.62 8.02 -9.91
N GLN A 185 -2.16 8.15 -8.71
CA GLN A 185 -3.60 8.13 -8.50
C GLN A 185 -4.04 9.07 -7.39
N GLU A 186 -5.25 9.61 -7.55
CA GLU A 186 -6.12 10.21 -6.53
C GLU A 186 -7.58 9.81 -6.80
N PHE A 187 -8.52 10.27 -5.98
CA PHE A 187 -9.95 10.10 -6.23
C PHE A 187 -10.68 11.44 -6.39
N ASP A 188 -11.92 11.32 -6.86
CA ASP A 188 -12.94 12.36 -6.75
C ASP A 188 -14.12 11.86 -5.90
N LEU A 189 -14.54 12.70 -4.95
CA LEU A 189 -15.62 12.45 -4.00
C LEU A 189 -17.00 12.72 -4.61
N THR A 190 -17.09 13.61 -5.59
CA THR A 190 -18.38 14.10 -6.10
C THR A 190 -19.06 13.05 -6.97
N ASP A 191 -18.30 12.46 -7.89
CA ASP A 191 -18.73 11.48 -8.88
C ASP A 191 -18.24 10.06 -8.56
N ASN A 192 -17.51 9.87 -7.46
CA ASN A 192 -16.90 8.61 -7.03
C ASN A 192 -15.98 8.03 -8.12
N SER A 193 -14.90 8.72 -8.45
CA SER A 193 -14.01 8.29 -9.54
C SER A 193 -12.61 7.98 -9.08
N PHE A 194 -11.98 6.99 -9.72
CA PHE A 194 -10.53 6.86 -9.72
C PHE A 194 -9.94 7.80 -10.78
N CYS A 195 -9.02 8.66 -10.36
CA CYS A 195 -8.26 9.54 -11.22
C CYS A 195 -6.86 8.96 -11.34
N ILE A 196 -6.57 8.32 -12.47
CA ILE A 196 -5.32 7.57 -12.68
C ILE A 196 -4.51 8.21 -13.79
N TYR A 197 -3.25 8.50 -13.50
CA TYR A 197 -2.30 9.13 -14.40
C TYR A 197 -1.15 8.16 -14.70
N VAL A 198 -0.92 7.87 -15.97
CA VAL A 198 0.15 6.97 -16.42
C VAL A 198 1.12 7.78 -17.27
N SER A 199 2.40 7.82 -16.88
CA SER A 199 3.42 8.54 -17.67
C SER A 199 3.52 7.92 -19.07
N GLN A 200 3.83 8.70 -20.12
CA GLN A 200 4.01 8.13 -21.46
C GLN A 200 5.40 7.52 -21.66
N GLY A 201 6.35 7.84 -20.78
CA GLY A 201 7.75 7.40 -20.80
C GLY A 201 8.36 7.31 -19.40
N PRO A 202 9.62 6.87 -19.27
CA PRO A 202 10.28 6.68 -17.98
C PRO A 202 10.71 7.98 -17.30
N ASN A 203 10.77 9.10 -18.03
CA ASN A 203 11.05 10.41 -17.46
C ASN A 203 9.74 11.10 -17.07
N PRO A 204 9.36 11.10 -15.77
CA PRO A 204 8.09 11.67 -15.34
C PRO A 204 8.03 13.19 -15.52
N VAL A 205 9.17 13.85 -15.74
CA VAL A 205 9.26 15.31 -15.90
C VAL A 205 8.88 15.76 -17.31
N THR A 206 9.31 15.02 -18.34
CA THR A 206 9.25 15.50 -19.74
C THR A 206 8.44 14.63 -20.69
N ASP A 207 8.15 13.38 -20.33
CA ASP A 207 7.54 12.43 -21.27
C ASP A 207 6.01 12.58 -21.36
N GLY A 208 5.40 13.42 -20.52
CA GLY A 208 3.96 13.63 -20.51
C GLY A 208 3.18 12.49 -19.84
N TRP A 209 1.84 12.63 -19.84
CA TRP A 209 0.93 11.78 -19.06
C TRP A 209 -0.34 11.43 -19.83
N TYR A 210 -0.86 10.22 -19.60
CA TYR A 210 -2.21 9.78 -19.93
C TYR A 210 -3.08 9.83 -18.69
N SER A 211 -4.19 10.56 -18.75
CA SER A 211 -5.06 10.82 -17.59
C SER A 211 -6.43 10.19 -17.80
N TYR A 212 -6.81 9.29 -16.89
CA TYR A 212 -8.05 8.53 -16.93
C TYR A 212 -8.94 8.88 -15.73
N ALA A 213 -10.24 9.04 -15.99
CA ALA A 213 -11.27 9.16 -14.97
C ALA A 213 -12.21 7.95 -15.04
N PHE A 214 -12.04 6.98 -14.14
CA PHE A 214 -12.88 5.79 -14.07
C PHE A 214 -13.92 5.94 -12.96
N SER A 215 -15.20 6.06 -13.33
CA SER A 215 -16.28 6.09 -12.35
C SER A 215 -16.40 4.74 -11.63
N ALA A 216 -16.36 4.75 -10.30
CA ALA A 216 -16.66 3.61 -9.45
C ALA A 216 -18.15 3.56 -9.07
N PRO A 217 -18.72 2.39 -8.75
CA PRO A 217 -20.11 2.30 -8.28
C PRO A 217 -20.37 3.02 -6.94
N ASN A 218 -19.37 3.10 -6.05
CA ASN A 218 -19.40 3.86 -4.81
C ASN A 218 -18.03 4.51 -4.56
N PHE A 219 -17.95 5.41 -3.58
CA PHE A 219 -16.72 6.10 -3.21
C PHE A 219 -15.55 5.12 -2.97
N PRO A 220 -14.46 5.18 -3.75
CA PRO A 220 -13.32 4.30 -3.62
C PRO A 220 -12.32 4.81 -2.56
N ASP A 221 -12.65 4.58 -1.28
CA ASP A 221 -11.85 4.99 -0.12
C ASP A 221 -10.70 4.02 0.17
N TYR A 222 -9.54 4.57 0.51
CA TYR A 222 -8.32 3.84 0.88
C TYR A 222 -7.90 2.81 -0.17
N PRO A 223 -7.68 3.22 -1.43
CA PRO A 223 -7.31 2.26 -2.46
C PRO A 223 -5.91 1.69 -2.19
N GLN A 224 -5.73 0.43 -2.59
CA GLN A 224 -4.47 -0.30 -2.56
C GLN A 224 -4.19 -0.79 -3.96
N TYR A 225 -3.03 -0.45 -4.51
CA TYR A 225 -2.65 -0.79 -5.88
C TYR A 225 -1.53 -1.82 -5.91
N GLY A 226 -1.53 -2.65 -6.96
CA GLY A 226 -0.41 -3.51 -7.32
C GLY A 226 -0.30 -3.64 -8.84
N VAL A 227 0.93 -3.68 -9.34
CA VAL A 227 1.27 -3.96 -10.74
C VAL A 227 1.35 -5.46 -10.94
N TRP A 228 0.75 -5.93 -12.02
CA TRP A 228 0.87 -7.31 -12.49
C TRP A 228 1.03 -7.32 -14.00
N PRO A 229 1.51 -8.42 -14.63
CA PRO A 229 1.77 -8.43 -16.06
C PRO A 229 0.55 -8.09 -16.94
N ASP A 230 -0.67 -8.44 -16.51
CA ASP A 230 -1.89 -8.34 -17.31
C ASP A 230 -2.84 -7.19 -16.92
N ALA A 231 -2.65 -6.56 -15.76
CA ALA A 231 -3.50 -5.48 -15.26
C ALA A 231 -2.84 -4.68 -14.13
N TYR A 232 -3.38 -3.48 -13.87
CA TYR A 232 -3.21 -2.81 -12.58
C TYR A 232 -4.35 -3.28 -11.67
N TYR A 233 -4.00 -3.93 -10.57
CA TYR A 233 -4.98 -4.47 -9.62
C TYR A 233 -5.19 -3.51 -8.46
N VAL A 234 -6.44 -3.36 -8.05
CA VAL A 234 -6.81 -2.46 -6.96
C VAL A 234 -7.75 -3.17 -6.00
N SER A 235 -7.60 -2.90 -4.71
CA SER A 235 -8.68 -3.08 -3.74
C SER A 235 -9.06 -1.73 -3.15
N THR A 236 -10.32 -1.57 -2.79
CA THR A 236 -10.81 -0.33 -2.18
C THR A 236 -11.96 -0.62 -1.26
N PHE A 237 -12.15 0.22 -0.24
CA PHE A 237 -13.38 0.21 0.53
C PHE A 237 -14.44 1.02 -0.21
N GLU A 238 -15.51 0.36 -0.64
CA GLU A 238 -16.67 0.92 -1.32
C GLU A 238 -17.92 0.59 -0.51
N SER A 239 -18.26 1.44 0.45
CA SER A 239 -19.35 1.17 1.41
C SER A 239 -20.62 0.63 0.71
N PRO A 240 -21.17 -0.51 1.14
CA PRO A 240 -20.84 -1.28 2.34
C PRO A 240 -19.88 -2.47 2.11
N ASN A 241 -19.08 -2.48 1.05
CA ASN A 241 -18.23 -3.61 0.66
C ASN A 241 -16.75 -3.21 0.55
N VAL A 242 -15.87 -4.22 0.55
CA VAL A 242 -14.55 -4.08 -0.10
C VAL A 242 -14.69 -4.64 -1.51
N SER A 243 -14.13 -3.94 -2.48
CA SER A 243 -14.21 -4.34 -3.89
C SER A 243 -12.83 -4.40 -4.50
N VAL A 244 -12.67 -5.26 -5.49
CA VAL A 244 -11.41 -5.46 -6.22
C VAL A 244 -11.62 -5.14 -7.70
N TYR A 245 -10.61 -4.55 -8.30
CA TYR A 245 -10.59 -4.11 -9.69
C TYR A 245 -9.34 -4.65 -10.39
N ALA A 246 -9.49 -4.92 -11.68
CA ALA A 246 -8.40 -5.04 -12.64
C ALA A 246 -8.61 -3.96 -13.70
N PHE A 247 -7.66 -3.05 -13.87
CA PHE A 247 -7.65 -2.03 -14.92
C PHE A 247 -6.79 -2.50 -16.10
N ASP A 248 -7.22 -2.23 -17.33
CA ASP A 248 -6.52 -2.65 -18.56
C ASP A 248 -5.19 -1.91 -18.73
N ARG A 249 -4.15 -2.46 -18.10
CA ARG A 249 -2.79 -1.94 -18.10
C ARG A 249 -2.24 -1.77 -19.51
N ALA A 250 -2.49 -2.73 -20.40
CA ALA A 250 -1.95 -2.68 -21.77
C ALA A 250 -2.55 -1.51 -22.56
N ALA A 251 -3.86 -1.29 -22.45
CA ALA A 251 -4.51 -0.14 -23.07
C ALA A 251 -4.04 1.19 -22.43
N MET A 252 -3.90 1.22 -21.10
CA MET A 252 -3.47 2.43 -20.36
C MET A 252 -2.05 2.87 -20.73
N LEU A 253 -1.11 1.93 -20.80
CA LEU A 253 0.27 2.19 -21.22
C LEU A 253 0.37 2.67 -22.68
N ALA A 254 -0.58 2.26 -23.53
CA ALA A 254 -0.63 2.64 -24.94
C ALA A 254 -1.44 3.94 -25.19
N GLY A 255 -1.92 4.62 -24.15
CA GLY A 255 -2.77 5.80 -24.29
C GLY A 255 -4.09 5.51 -25.02
N GLN A 256 -4.61 4.29 -24.91
CA GLN A 256 -5.84 3.86 -25.57
C GLN A 256 -7.03 3.87 -24.62
N ALA A 257 -8.23 3.74 -25.18
CA ALA A 257 -9.42 3.52 -24.39
C ALA A 257 -9.26 2.25 -23.53
N ALA A 258 -9.43 2.39 -22.22
CA ALA A 258 -9.23 1.31 -21.25
C ALA A 258 -10.53 1.02 -20.50
N THR A 259 -10.68 -0.21 -20.00
CA THR A 259 -11.81 -0.62 -19.14
C THR A 259 -11.29 -1.16 -17.82
N TYR A 260 -12.20 -1.37 -16.86
CA TYR A 260 -11.91 -2.19 -15.68
C TYR A 260 -12.92 -3.33 -15.54
N GLN A 261 -12.47 -4.40 -14.89
CA GLN A 261 -13.32 -5.48 -14.40
C GLN A 261 -13.33 -5.49 -12.87
N ARG A 262 -14.48 -5.74 -12.25
CA ARG A 262 -14.68 -5.59 -10.80
C ARG A 262 -15.44 -6.76 -10.19
N PHE A 263 -15.03 -7.15 -8.98
CA PHE A 263 -15.76 -8.05 -8.10
C PHE A 263 -15.97 -7.42 -6.71
N ALA A 264 -17.06 -7.78 -6.05
CA ALA A 264 -17.20 -7.54 -4.62
C ALA A 264 -16.51 -8.67 -3.84
N THR A 265 -15.84 -8.35 -2.75
CA THR A 265 -15.25 -9.36 -1.86
C THR A 265 -16.30 -9.93 -0.92
N PRO A 266 -16.23 -11.23 -0.55
CA PRO A 266 -17.11 -11.78 0.47
C PRO A 266 -16.92 -11.11 1.84
N HIS A 267 -18.04 -10.76 2.45
CA HIS A 267 -18.09 -10.14 3.78
C HIS A 267 -17.75 -11.15 4.88
N LEU A 268 -16.93 -10.74 5.85
CA LEU A 268 -16.72 -11.50 7.07
C LEU A 268 -17.85 -11.18 8.05
N ILE A 269 -18.44 -12.20 8.68
CA ILE A 269 -19.64 -12.00 9.49
C ILE A 269 -19.28 -11.38 10.83
N GLY A 270 -19.87 -10.23 11.15
CA GLY A 270 -19.72 -9.61 12.47
C GLY A 270 -18.61 -8.55 12.56
N SER A 271 -17.88 -8.30 11.48
CA SER A 271 -16.94 -7.19 11.38
C SER A 271 -17.39 -6.16 10.35
N SER A 272 -16.87 -4.94 10.48
CA SER A 272 -17.02 -3.95 9.43
C SER A 272 -16.14 -4.30 8.22
N PRO A 273 -16.63 -4.13 6.98
CA PRO A 273 -15.78 -4.29 5.80
C PRO A 273 -14.58 -3.33 5.78
N ARG A 274 -14.63 -2.23 6.55
CA ARG A 274 -13.49 -1.30 6.69
C ARG A 274 -12.26 -1.94 7.32
N VAL A 275 -12.43 -2.96 8.17
CA VAL A 275 -11.32 -3.65 8.86
C VAL A 275 -10.91 -4.95 8.15
N THR A 276 -11.59 -5.31 7.06
CA THR A 276 -11.35 -6.55 6.31
C THR A 276 -10.78 -6.28 4.92
N ARG A 277 -9.98 -5.20 4.82
CA ARG A 277 -9.27 -4.79 3.61
C ARG A 277 -8.30 -5.91 3.15
N ILE A 278 -8.06 -5.94 1.86
CA ILE A 278 -7.28 -6.97 1.19
C ILE A 278 -6.23 -6.31 0.31
N LEU A 279 -5.01 -6.81 0.24
CA LEU A 279 -3.94 -6.17 -0.54
C LEU A 279 -3.72 -6.93 -1.85
N PRO A 280 -3.78 -6.28 -3.04
CA PRO A 280 -3.25 -6.89 -4.28
C PRO A 280 -1.74 -7.04 -4.19
N SER A 281 -1.19 -8.08 -4.81
CA SER A 281 0.25 -8.23 -5.00
C SER A 281 0.77 -7.16 -5.96
N ASP A 282 1.87 -6.53 -5.58
CA ASP A 282 2.65 -5.64 -6.44
C ASP A 282 3.93 -6.34 -6.89
N LEU A 283 4.09 -6.56 -8.19
CA LEU A 283 5.27 -7.20 -8.74
C LEU A 283 6.45 -6.23 -8.76
N ASP A 284 7.40 -6.46 -7.85
CA ASP A 284 8.69 -5.80 -7.88
C ASP A 284 9.62 -6.51 -8.86
N GLY A 285 10.28 -5.74 -9.73
CA GLY A 285 11.29 -6.25 -10.66
C GLY A 285 10.74 -6.67 -12.01
N THR A 286 11.63 -7.23 -12.82
CA THR A 286 11.31 -7.64 -14.19
C THR A 286 11.13 -9.14 -14.37
N ASN A 287 11.40 -9.94 -13.34
CA ASN A 287 11.19 -11.38 -13.37
C ASN A 287 9.69 -11.69 -13.23
N LEU A 288 9.10 -12.26 -14.27
CA LEU A 288 7.68 -12.53 -14.30
C LEU A 288 7.31 -13.74 -13.42
N PRO A 289 6.12 -13.72 -12.78
CA PRO A 289 5.54 -14.90 -12.18
C PRO A 289 5.49 -16.06 -13.20
N PRO A 290 5.82 -17.31 -12.81
CA PRO A 290 5.85 -18.44 -13.71
C PRO A 290 4.44 -18.82 -14.18
N GLY A 291 4.33 -19.25 -15.44
CA GLY A 291 3.08 -19.68 -16.06
C GLY A 291 2.59 -18.74 -17.16
N VAL A 292 1.51 -19.12 -17.82
CA VAL A 292 0.85 -18.30 -18.85
C VAL A 292 -0.32 -17.59 -18.19
N SER A 293 -0.30 -16.26 -18.18
CA SER A 293 -1.33 -15.40 -17.57
C SER A 293 -1.65 -15.78 -16.11
N PRO A 294 -0.65 -15.78 -15.21
CA PRO A 294 -0.87 -16.12 -13.81
C PRO A 294 -1.81 -15.10 -13.16
N PRO A 295 -2.78 -15.51 -12.32
CA PRO A 295 -3.66 -14.56 -11.62
C PRO A 295 -2.87 -13.72 -10.63
N ASN A 296 -3.33 -12.49 -10.36
CA ASN A 296 -2.80 -11.69 -9.27
C ASN A 296 -3.28 -12.25 -7.93
N THR A 297 -2.36 -12.40 -6.98
CA THR A 297 -2.69 -12.86 -5.63
C THR A 297 -3.04 -11.68 -4.74
N PHE A 298 -4.11 -11.82 -3.97
CA PHE A 298 -4.57 -10.85 -3.00
C PHE A 298 -4.49 -11.47 -1.60
N VAL A 299 -4.01 -10.73 -0.60
CA VAL A 299 -3.87 -11.24 0.78
C VAL A 299 -4.69 -10.42 1.77
N ARG A 300 -5.53 -11.10 2.55
CA ARG A 300 -6.30 -10.52 3.66
C ARG A 300 -5.88 -11.18 4.97
N SER A 301 -5.43 -10.38 5.93
CA SER A 301 -5.28 -10.85 7.32
C SER A 301 -6.64 -10.83 8.02
N VAL A 302 -6.91 -11.89 8.78
CA VAL A 302 -8.16 -12.04 9.55
C VAL A 302 -7.78 -12.45 10.96
N HIS A 303 -8.16 -11.64 11.94
CA HIS A 303 -8.15 -11.99 13.36
C HIS A 303 -9.39 -12.83 13.70
N GLU A 304 -9.32 -13.70 14.71
CA GLU A 304 -10.46 -14.56 15.10
C GLU A 304 -11.75 -13.78 15.38
N ASP A 305 -11.65 -12.57 15.94
CA ASP A 305 -12.83 -11.73 16.25
C ASP A 305 -13.42 -11.00 15.05
N MET A 306 -12.78 -11.07 13.88
CA MET A 306 -13.27 -10.40 12.67
C MET A 306 -14.32 -11.25 11.93
N ASP A 307 -14.45 -12.53 12.25
CA ASP A 307 -15.38 -13.43 11.56
C ASP A 307 -16.06 -14.40 12.53
N ASN A 308 -17.25 -14.01 12.98
CA ASN A 308 -18.10 -14.82 13.86
C ASN A 308 -18.49 -16.16 13.24
N SER A 309 -18.41 -16.32 11.91
CA SER A 309 -18.72 -17.58 11.22
C SER A 309 -17.54 -18.55 11.16
N ASN A 310 -16.32 -18.03 11.27
CA ASN A 310 -15.07 -18.79 11.29
C ASN A 310 -14.03 -18.07 12.17
N PRO A 311 -14.13 -18.20 13.52
CA PRO A 311 -13.35 -17.41 14.46
C PRO A 311 -11.93 -18.01 14.62
N VAL A 312 -11.12 -17.90 13.57
CA VAL A 312 -9.76 -18.39 13.50
C VAL A 312 -8.87 -17.34 12.84
N THR A 313 -7.75 -17.00 13.50
CA THR A 313 -6.69 -16.19 12.89
C THR A 313 -6.12 -16.87 11.65
N ARG A 314 -6.11 -16.15 10.53
CA ARG A 314 -5.68 -16.69 9.22
C ARG A 314 -5.20 -15.59 8.27
N LEU A 315 -4.43 -16.00 7.27
CA LEU A 315 -4.22 -15.21 6.05
C LEU A 315 -5.00 -15.88 4.91
N GLU A 316 -5.90 -15.12 4.30
CA GLU A 316 -6.65 -15.58 3.13
C GLU A 316 -5.94 -15.14 1.85
N MET A 317 -5.63 -16.11 0.99
CA MET A 317 -5.00 -15.94 -0.32
C MET A 317 -6.08 -16.04 -1.39
N TRP A 318 -6.43 -14.91 -2.00
CA TRP A 318 -7.39 -14.81 -3.09
C TRP A 318 -6.67 -14.66 -4.42
N GLU A 319 -7.25 -15.16 -5.50
CA GLU A 319 -6.71 -15.02 -6.86
C GLU A 319 -7.71 -14.27 -7.73
N PHE A 320 -7.25 -13.20 -8.38
CA PHE A 320 -7.98 -12.51 -9.44
C PHE A 320 -7.37 -12.91 -10.79
N SER A 321 -8.13 -13.68 -11.57
CA SER A 321 -7.85 -13.92 -12.99
C SER A 321 -8.75 -13.03 -13.84
N VAL A 322 -8.15 -12.14 -14.64
CA VAL A 322 -8.87 -11.28 -15.58
C VAL A 322 -8.80 -11.84 -17.01
N ASP A 323 -9.95 -11.93 -17.69
CA ASP A 323 -10.03 -12.28 -19.11
C ASP A 323 -10.55 -11.06 -19.90
N TRP A 324 -9.65 -10.37 -20.58
CA TRP A 324 -9.98 -9.19 -21.40
C TRP A 324 -10.71 -9.54 -22.70
N VAL A 325 -10.63 -10.79 -23.17
CA VAL A 325 -11.30 -11.24 -24.40
C VAL A 325 -12.74 -11.66 -24.10
N THR A 326 -12.93 -12.44 -23.03
CA THR A 326 -14.23 -12.92 -22.56
C THR A 326 -14.39 -12.61 -21.07
N PRO A 327 -14.84 -11.40 -20.70
CA PRO A 327 -14.94 -10.98 -19.29
C PRO A 327 -15.74 -11.93 -18.39
N ALA A 328 -16.71 -12.66 -18.95
CA ALA A 328 -17.48 -13.68 -18.21
C ALA A 328 -16.63 -14.89 -17.73
N ASN A 329 -15.39 -15.03 -18.19
CA ASN A 329 -14.43 -16.02 -17.71
C ASN A 329 -13.57 -15.50 -16.54
N SER A 330 -13.58 -14.19 -16.27
CA SER A 330 -12.86 -13.63 -15.14
C SER A 330 -13.39 -14.17 -13.82
N SER A 331 -12.52 -14.26 -12.82
CA SER A 331 -12.85 -14.82 -11.52
C SER A 331 -12.09 -14.15 -10.39
N PHE A 332 -12.74 -14.04 -9.23
CA PHE A 332 -12.09 -13.70 -7.96
C PHE A 332 -12.45 -14.76 -6.92
N THR A 333 -11.48 -15.58 -6.51
CA THR A 333 -11.73 -16.78 -5.69
C THR A 333 -10.72 -16.96 -4.57
N LEU A 334 -11.17 -17.44 -3.41
CA LEU A 334 -10.28 -17.86 -2.34
C LEU A 334 -9.53 -19.12 -2.79
N ALA A 335 -8.24 -18.98 -3.05
CA ALA A 335 -7.38 -20.06 -3.52
C ALA A 335 -6.82 -20.88 -2.35
N GLN A 336 -6.45 -20.21 -1.26
CA GLN A 336 -5.84 -20.86 -0.10
C GLN A 336 -6.04 -20.06 1.18
N THR A 337 -5.98 -20.75 2.33
CA THR A 337 -5.89 -20.13 3.65
C THR A 337 -4.60 -20.60 4.33
N LEU A 338 -3.82 -19.68 4.88
CA LEU A 338 -2.62 -19.95 5.68
C LEU A 338 -2.92 -19.71 7.16
N SER A 339 -2.23 -20.46 8.03
CA SER A 339 -2.40 -20.38 9.48
C SER A 339 -1.15 -19.78 10.13
N PRO A 340 -1.12 -18.44 10.34
CA PRO A 340 -0.04 -17.82 11.11
C PRO A 340 -0.20 -18.13 12.60
N GLN A 341 0.84 -17.85 13.40
CA GLN A 341 0.72 -17.79 14.86
C GLN A 341 -0.35 -16.76 15.25
N PRO A 342 -1.10 -17.01 16.34
CA PRO A 342 -2.10 -16.07 16.81
C PRO A 342 -1.44 -14.74 17.18
N PHE A 343 -2.17 -13.64 16.99
CA PHE A 343 -1.75 -12.29 17.33
C PHE A 343 -2.91 -11.55 17.98
N ALA A 344 -2.62 -10.58 18.84
CA ALA A 344 -3.65 -9.72 19.41
C ALA A 344 -3.68 -8.36 18.72
N LEU A 345 -4.87 -7.77 18.66
CA LEU A 345 -5.06 -6.39 18.22
C LEU A 345 -4.69 -5.42 19.36
N LEU A 346 -4.27 -4.18 19.02
CA LEU A 346 -3.96 -3.18 20.05
C LEU A 346 -5.19 -2.88 20.93
N PRO A 347 -5.04 -2.88 22.27
CA PRO A 347 -6.13 -2.68 23.20
C PRO A 347 -6.48 -1.20 23.35
N CYS A 348 -6.92 -0.60 22.27
CA CYS A 348 -7.44 0.75 22.27
C CYS A 348 -8.71 0.86 23.11
N ALA A 349 -8.90 2.02 23.75
CA ALA A 349 -10.12 2.21 24.53
C ALA A 349 -11.34 2.09 23.58
N PRO A 350 -12.48 1.54 24.04
CA PRO A 350 -13.65 1.36 23.18
C PRO A 350 -14.07 2.69 22.53
N GLY A 351 -14.28 2.68 21.20
CA GLY A 351 -14.67 3.87 20.45
C GLY A 351 -13.51 4.81 20.06
N VAL A 352 -12.25 4.45 20.35
CA VAL A 352 -11.08 5.23 19.93
C VAL A 352 -10.03 4.35 19.25
N ARG A 353 -9.18 4.98 18.42
CA ARG A 353 -8.14 4.30 17.63
C ARG A 353 -6.72 4.62 18.11
N ASP A 354 -6.58 5.61 18.99
CA ASP A 354 -5.30 6.23 19.36
C ASP A 354 -4.68 5.63 20.62
N CYS A 355 -3.59 4.89 20.43
CA CYS A 355 -3.02 4.03 21.47
C CYS A 355 -1.52 4.18 21.63
N VAL A 356 -0.87 4.85 20.66
CA VAL A 356 0.55 5.09 20.68
C VAL A 356 0.85 6.35 21.48
N SER A 357 1.66 6.20 22.52
CA SER A 357 2.11 7.29 23.38
C SER A 357 3.17 8.18 22.71
N GLN A 358 3.26 9.44 23.17
CA GLN A 358 4.21 10.44 22.68
C GLN A 358 4.66 11.37 23.82
N PRO A 359 5.84 12.00 23.77
CA PRO A 359 6.32 12.84 24.86
C PRO A 359 5.51 14.12 25.03
N GLY A 360 5.31 14.55 26.29
CA GLY A 360 4.79 15.88 26.62
C GLY A 360 3.33 16.16 26.24
N THR A 361 2.54 15.13 25.93
CA THR A 361 1.11 15.24 25.59
C THR A 361 0.33 14.03 26.09
N SER A 362 -0.97 14.22 26.36
CA SER A 362 -1.90 13.11 26.61
C SER A 362 -2.60 12.62 25.33
N ASN A 363 -2.43 13.33 24.21
CA ASN A 363 -2.95 12.93 22.90
C ASN A 363 -2.14 11.74 22.36
N LYS A 364 -2.83 10.69 21.93
CA LYS A 364 -2.21 9.48 21.38
C LYS A 364 -2.31 9.46 19.85
N ILE A 365 -1.57 8.55 19.22
CA ILE A 365 -1.60 8.34 17.77
C ILE A 365 -2.35 7.05 17.44
N ASP A 366 -3.17 7.11 16.39
CA ASP A 366 -3.78 5.95 15.73
C ASP A 366 -2.74 5.14 14.94
N ALA A 367 -2.68 3.84 15.24
CA ALA A 367 -1.69 2.91 14.70
C ALA A 367 -2.17 2.05 13.52
N LEU A 368 -3.45 2.14 13.11
CA LEU A 368 -4.06 1.30 12.07
C LEU A 368 -3.90 -0.22 12.30
N TYR A 369 -4.10 -0.67 13.54
CA TYR A 369 -3.73 -2.01 14.01
C TYR A 369 -4.62 -3.18 13.60
N ASN A 370 -5.72 -2.93 12.92
CA ASN A 370 -6.75 -3.92 12.64
C ASN A 370 -6.81 -4.34 11.16
N ARG A 371 -5.72 -4.16 10.42
CA ARG A 371 -5.61 -4.49 8.99
C ARG A 371 -4.15 -4.62 8.57
N ALA A 372 -3.91 -5.36 7.48
CA ALA A 372 -2.64 -5.30 6.78
C ALA A 372 -2.38 -3.88 6.22
N LEU A 373 -1.12 -3.45 6.30
CA LEU A 373 -0.67 -2.14 5.83
C LEU A 373 -0.05 -2.24 4.43
N ARG A 374 -0.11 -1.15 3.67
CA ARG A 374 0.46 -1.05 2.34
C ARG A 374 1.99 -1.28 2.40
N GLN A 375 2.60 -2.06 1.52
CA GLN A 375 2.08 -2.77 0.34
C GLN A 375 2.33 -4.29 0.47
N LEU A 376 1.64 -5.10 -0.33
CA LEU A 376 1.97 -6.51 -0.51
C LEU A 376 2.97 -6.65 -1.66
N HIS A 377 4.26 -6.61 -1.37
CA HIS A 377 5.30 -6.77 -2.38
C HIS A 377 5.42 -8.24 -2.76
N TYR A 378 5.37 -8.52 -4.06
CA TYR A 378 5.62 -9.82 -4.68
C TYR A 378 6.94 -9.75 -5.46
N ARG A 379 7.77 -10.79 -5.34
CA ARG A 379 9.07 -10.85 -6.00
C ARG A 379 9.34 -12.24 -6.53
N VAL A 380 9.84 -12.30 -7.77
CA VAL A 380 10.57 -13.48 -8.27
C VAL A 380 12.06 -13.19 -8.17
N ASN A 381 12.73 -13.85 -7.23
CA ASN A 381 14.13 -13.59 -6.96
C ASN A 381 15.06 -14.20 -8.04
N ASN A 382 16.37 -13.96 -7.95
CA ASN A 382 17.36 -14.45 -8.93
C ASN A 382 17.46 -15.99 -9.00
N ALA A 383 16.91 -16.70 -8.02
CA ALA A 383 16.81 -18.16 -8.00
C ALA A 383 15.45 -18.67 -8.55
N ASN A 384 14.62 -17.79 -9.14
CA ASN A 384 13.26 -18.07 -9.60
C ASN A 384 12.31 -18.54 -8.48
N ALA A 385 12.56 -18.13 -7.24
CA ALA A 385 11.63 -18.34 -6.15
C ALA A 385 10.64 -17.17 -6.05
N GLU A 386 9.35 -17.50 -5.95
CA GLU A 386 8.27 -16.53 -5.73
C GLU A 386 8.08 -16.28 -4.23
N SER A 387 8.08 -15.01 -3.85
CA SER A 387 7.95 -14.54 -2.48
C SER A 387 6.98 -13.38 -2.40
N MET A 388 6.24 -13.27 -1.30
CA MET A 388 5.50 -12.07 -0.93
C MET A 388 5.85 -11.64 0.49
N VAL A 389 5.89 -10.34 0.73
CA VAL A 389 6.05 -9.77 2.09
C VAL A 389 4.94 -8.77 2.38
N LEU A 390 4.45 -8.78 3.61
CA LEU A 390 3.44 -7.86 4.13
C LEU A 390 3.55 -7.73 5.65
N ASN A 391 2.93 -6.67 6.18
CA ASN A 391 2.96 -6.37 7.61
C ASN A 391 1.62 -5.84 8.15
N GLN A 392 1.49 -5.83 9.47
CA GLN A 392 0.45 -5.12 10.20
C GLN A 392 0.91 -4.77 11.62
N VAL A 393 0.20 -3.86 12.28
CA VAL A 393 0.47 -3.56 13.70
C VAL A 393 -0.30 -4.53 14.60
N VAL A 394 0.35 -5.04 15.65
CA VAL A 394 -0.24 -5.94 16.67
C VAL A 394 0.16 -5.51 18.07
N ASP A 395 -0.53 -6.00 19.10
CA ASP A 395 -0.08 -5.90 20.49
C ASP A 395 0.95 -7.00 20.80
N VAL A 396 2.18 -6.61 21.15
CA VAL A 396 3.22 -7.57 21.59
C VAL A 396 3.02 -8.04 23.03
N GLY A 397 2.13 -7.37 23.77
CA GLY A 397 1.88 -7.53 25.19
C GLY A 397 1.95 -6.19 25.91
N GLY A 398 1.03 -5.98 26.86
CA GLY A 398 1.00 -4.75 27.67
C GLY A 398 0.56 -3.50 26.90
N GLY A 399 -0.03 -3.63 25.71
CA GLY A 399 -0.46 -2.52 24.87
C GLY A 399 0.66 -1.86 24.07
N VAL A 400 1.80 -2.53 23.90
CA VAL A 400 2.92 -2.04 23.08
C VAL A 400 2.69 -2.44 21.62
N ALA A 401 2.81 -1.47 20.72
CA ALA A 401 2.62 -1.70 19.29
C ALA A 401 3.90 -2.32 18.70
N GLY A 402 3.78 -3.48 18.06
CA GLY A 402 4.85 -4.09 17.28
C GLY A 402 4.43 -4.30 15.83
N ILE A 403 5.40 -4.54 14.95
CA ILE A 403 5.12 -4.87 13.55
C ILE A 403 5.13 -6.37 13.36
N ARG A 404 3.95 -6.95 13.18
CA ARG A 404 3.77 -8.33 12.69
C ARG A 404 4.13 -8.37 11.22
N TRP A 405 4.93 -9.33 10.81
CA TRP A 405 5.33 -9.47 9.41
C TRP A 405 5.38 -10.92 8.98
N TRP A 406 5.13 -11.13 7.69
CA TRP A 406 5.14 -12.44 7.07
C TRP A 406 5.93 -12.43 5.78
N GLU A 407 6.65 -13.52 5.54
CA GLU A 407 7.20 -13.87 4.24
C GLU A 407 6.46 -15.14 3.76
N ILE A 408 5.74 -15.01 2.66
CA ILE A 408 4.95 -16.10 2.05
C ILE A 408 5.70 -16.56 0.80
N HIS A 409 6.05 -17.84 0.70
CA HIS A 409 6.76 -18.41 -0.44
C HIS A 409 5.92 -19.42 -1.17
N ARG A 410 6.12 -19.51 -2.49
CA ARG A 410 5.56 -20.61 -3.26
C ARG A 410 6.48 -21.82 -3.19
N GLN A 411 5.97 -22.93 -2.67
CA GLN A 411 6.68 -24.21 -2.58
C GLN A 411 5.80 -25.34 -3.14
N GLY A 412 6.31 -26.07 -4.13
CA GLY A 412 5.56 -27.20 -4.71
C GLY A 412 4.25 -26.81 -5.40
N GLY A 413 4.12 -25.56 -5.87
CA GLY A 413 2.93 -25.03 -6.52
C GLY A 413 1.94 -24.30 -5.59
N SER A 414 2.10 -24.41 -4.27
CA SER A 414 1.22 -23.81 -3.27
C SER A 414 1.93 -22.71 -2.46
N TRP A 415 1.15 -21.77 -1.91
CA TRP A 415 1.68 -20.77 -0.99
C TRP A 415 1.94 -21.38 0.39
N THR A 416 3.01 -20.95 1.05
CA THR A 416 3.41 -21.42 2.38
C THR A 416 3.97 -20.26 3.19
N LEU A 417 3.73 -20.25 4.51
CA LEU A 417 4.39 -19.32 5.41
C LEU A 417 5.84 -19.75 5.60
N ARG A 418 6.77 -18.92 5.14
CA ARG A 418 8.21 -19.11 5.36
C ARG A 418 8.67 -18.41 6.62
N GLN A 419 8.19 -17.18 6.83
CA GLN A 419 8.43 -16.42 8.05
C GLN A 419 7.14 -15.85 8.62
N ASP A 420 7.11 -15.80 9.94
CA ASP A 420 5.95 -15.49 10.75
C ASP A 420 6.47 -14.95 12.09
N SER A 421 6.65 -13.65 12.19
CA SER A 421 7.32 -13.01 13.34
C SER A 421 6.76 -11.62 13.65
N THR A 422 7.12 -11.09 14.81
CA THR A 422 6.79 -9.73 15.23
C THR A 422 8.04 -8.99 15.70
N TYR A 423 8.29 -7.82 15.13
CA TYR A 423 9.44 -6.99 15.49
C TYR A 423 9.06 -5.95 16.56
N SER A 424 9.65 -6.09 17.75
CA SER A 424 9.60 -5.11 18.84
C SER A 424 10.77 -5.34 19.82
N PRO A 425 11.99 -4.85 19.52
CA PRO A 425 13.18 -5.08 20.35
C PRO A 425 13.15 -4.37 21.71
N ASP A 426 12.21 -3.45 21.94
CA ASP A 426 12.03 -2.73 23.20
C ASP A 426 10.55 -2.33 23.41
N ASN A 427 10.29 -1.49 24.42
CA ASN A 427 8.94 -0.99 24.75
C ASN A 427 8.52 0.26 23.95
N THR A 428 9.28 0.66 22.92
CA THR A 428 8.88 1.75 22.01
C THR A 428 7.81 1.22 21.07
N HIS A 429 6.70 1.95 20.88
CA HIS A 429 5.68 1.55 19.90
C HIS A 429 6.25 1.64 18.50
N ARG A 430 5.99 0.63 17.67
CA ARG A 430 6.27 0.60 16.23
C ARG A 430 4.95 0.45 15.48
N PHE A 431 4.67 1.37 14.57
CA PHE A 431 3.39 1.48 13.90
C PHE A 431 3.54 2.06 12.50
N MET A 432 2.53 1.91 11.65
CA MET A 432 2.54 2.41 10.26
C MET A 432 3.78 1.92 9.50
N GLY A 433 3.88 0.59 9.39
CA GLY A 433 5.00 -0.09 8.76
C GLY A 433 4.83 -0.32 7.25
N SER A 434 5.95 -0.41 6.55
CA SER A 434 6.05 -0.84 5.15
C SER A 434 7.29 -1.71 4.95
N MET A 435 7.21 -2.67 4.03
CA MET A 435 8.27 -3.66 3.78
C MET A 435 8.57 -3.76 2.30
N ALA A 436 9.77 -4.21 1.94
CA ALA A 436 10.08 -4.61 0.56
C ALA A 436 11.06 -5.79 0.56
N ILE A 437 11.12 -6.52 -0.55
CA ILE A 437 12.04 -7.67 -0.73
C ILE A 437 12.77 -7.57 -2.08
N ASN A 438 14.10 -7.64 -2.05
CA ASN A 438 14.93 -7.50 -3.24
C ASN A 438 15.14 -8.84 -4.00
N SER A 439 15.85 -8.79 -5.13
CA SER A 439 16.17 -9.97 -5.95
C SER A 439 17.09 -10.98 -5.27
N TYR A 440 17.76 -10.62 -4.17
CA TYR A 440 18.57 -11.52 -3.36
C TYR A 440 17.74 -12.25 -2.29
N GLY A 441 16.53 -11.76 -1.99
CA GLY A 441 15.69 -12.24 -0.89
C GLY A 441 15.96 -11.54 0.44
N ASP A 442 16.66 -10.40 0.42
CA ASP A 442 16.81 -9.54 1.59
C ASP A 442 15.53 -8.71 1.75
N ILE A 443 15.12 -8.54 3.00
CA ILE A 443 13.85 -7.90 3.37
C ILE A 443 14.17 -6.66 4.19
N ALA A 444 13.60 -5.52 3.80
CA ALA A 444 13.60 -4.29 4.58
C ALA A 444 12.26 -4.09 5.26
N LEU A 445 12.27 -3.46 6.44
CA LEU A 445 11.08 -3.06 7.18
C LEU A 445 11.29 -1.66 7.77
N GLY A 446 10.44 -0.72 7.38
CA GLY A 446 10.39 0.64 7.92
C GLY A 446 9.09 0.88 8.69
N TYR A 447 9.12 1.76 9.69
CA TYR A 447 7.95 2.12 10.51
C TYR A 447 8.17 3.46 11.22
N SER A 448 7.09 4.00 11.79
CA SER A 448 7.14 5.05 12.80
C SER A 448 7.39 4.46 14.18
N ALA A 449 8.19 5.15 15.01
CA ALA A 449 8.52 4.74 16.37
C ALA A 449 8.25 5.86 17.39
N SER A 450 7.50 5.58 18.47
CA SER A 450 7.12 6.58 19.48
C SER A 450 6.93 5.98 20.87
N SER A 451 7.13 6.78 21.91
CA SER A 451 6.81 6.44 23.31
C SER A 451 6.64 7.71 24.15
N ASP A 452 6.40 7.58 25.45
CA ASP A 452 6.41 8.73 26.38
C ASP A 452 7.76 9.50 26.40
N THR A 453 8.85 8.89 25.91
CA THR A 453 10.20 9.49 25.90
C THR A 453 10.82 9.62 24.51
N VAL A 454 10.19 9.03 23.48
CA VAL A 454 10.65 9.07 22.08
C VAL A 454 9.61 9.80 21.25
N TYR A 455 9.98 10.96 20.69
CA TYR A 455 9.14 11.62 19.69
C TYR A 455 8.97 10.73 18.46
N PRO A 456 7.80 10.71 17.80
CA PRO A 456 7.55 9.97 16.57
C PRO A 456 8.69 10.13 15.55
N SER A 457 9.45 9.06 15.38
CA SER A 457 10.66 8.99 14.56
C SER A 457 10.49 7.97 13.43
N ILE A 458 11.22 8.17 12.34
CA ILE A 458 11.25 7.23 11.20
C ILE A 458 12.40 6.27 11.44
N ARG A 459 12.10 4.98 11.55
CA ARG A 459 13.08 3.93 11.83
C ARG A 459 12.97 2.77 10.86
N VAL A 460 14.09 2.08 10.66
CA VAL A 460 14.20 0.94 9.74
C VAL A 460 15.00 -0.20 10.37
N THR A 461 14.68 -1.41 9.96
CA THR A 461 15.45 -2.64 10.18
C THR A 461 15.39 -3.49 8.89
N ALA A 462 16.15 -4.56 8.83
CA ALA A 462 16.26 -5.42 7.66
C ALA A 462 16.79 -6.79 8.06
N ARG A 463 16.73 -7.72 7.12
CA ARG A 463 17.37 -9.03 7.20
C ARG A 463 17.86 -9.50 5.84
N GLY A 464 18.92 -10.27 5.85
CA GLY A 464 19.43 -10.97 4.69
C GLY A 464 18.68 -12.25 4.40
N ALA A 465 18.70 -12.69 3.15
CA ALA A 465 18.06 -13.93 2.71
C ALA A 465 18.52 -15.17 3.50
N ASN A 466 19.78 -15.17 3.93
CA ASN A 466 20.44 -16.29 4.63
C ASN A 466 20.47 -16.13 6.16
N ASP A 467 19.90 -15.05 6.69
CA ASP A 467 19.83 -14.87 8.13
C ASP A 467 18.87 -15.89 8.77
N PRO A 468 19.03 -16.17 10.08
CA PRO A 468 18.08 -16.99 10.82
C PRO A 468 16.64 -16.56 10.52
N LEU A 469 15.78 -17.54 10.25
CA LEU A 469 14.36 -17.26 9.98
C LEU A 469 13.73 -16.56 11.19
N ASN A 470 12.74 -15.71 10.92
CA ASN A 470 11.99 -14.96 11.92
C ASN A 470 12.87 -13.97 12.72
N GLN A 471 13.97 -13.49 12.12
CA GLN A 471 14.83 -12.48 12.72
C GLN A 471 15.14 -11.37 11.73
N MET A 472 14.80 -10.14 12.11
CA MET A 472 15.41 -8.92 11.62
C MET A 472 16.76 -8.74 12.30
N THR A 473 17.83 -8.80 11.52
CA THR A 473 19.23 -8.87 11.97
C THR A 473 19.99 -7.57 11.75
N MET A 474 19.45 -6.63 10.99
CA MET A 474 19.98 -5.27 10.96
C MET A 474 19.55 -4.57 12.25
N ASP A 475 20.52 -3.98 12.97
CA ASP A 475 20.21 -3.12 14.11
C ASP A 475 19.21 -2.03 13.70
N GLU A 476 18.24 -1.77 14.57
CA GLU A 476 17.25 -0.71 14.33
C GLU A 476 17.97 0.63 14.16
N MET A 477 17.80 1.22 12.99
CA MET A 477 18.40 2.50 12.64
C MET A 477 17.33 3.59 12.64
N THR A 478 17.63 4.73 13.25
CA THR A 478 16.82 5.94 13.08
C THR A 478 17.21 6.63 11.78
N LEU A 479 16.31 6.57 10.79
CA LEU A 479 16.48 7.22 9.49
C LEU A 479 16.26 8.74 9.62
N VAL A 480 15.22 9.13 10.37
CA VAL A 480 14.94 10.53 10.70
C VAL A 480 14.43 10.64 12.15
N PRO A 481 15.11 11.39 13.03
CA PRO A 481 14.66 11.56 14.40
C PRO A 481 13.43 12.47 14.48
N GLY A 482 12.49 12.11 15.35
CA GLY A 482 11.35 12.93 15.72
C GLY A 482 11.76 14.14 16.55
N VAL A 483 11.00 15.24 16.44
CA VAL A 483 11.30 16.51 17.14
C VAL A 483 10.11 17.08 17.93
N ALA A 484 8.91 16.54 17.73
CA ALA A 484 7.69 17.01 18.37
C ALA A 484 6.63 15.91 18.43
N SER A 485 5.55 16.18 19.17
CA SER A 485 4.38 15.30 19.31
C SER A 485 3.16 15.90 18.64
N ILE A 486 2.25 15.05 18.14
CA ILE A 486 0.92 15.48 17.69
C ILE A 486 0.08 15.80 18.92
N THR A 487 -0.41 17.05 19.02
CA THR A 487 -1.08 17.54 20.24
C THR A 487 -2.58 17.77 20.10
N SER A 488 -3.15 17.72 18.90
CA SER A 488 -4.58 18.03 18.70
C SER A 488 -5.27 17.20 17.60
N SER A 489 -4.64 16.12 17.14
CA SER A 489 -5.24 15.13 16.24
C SER A 489 -4.72 13.73 16.58
N GLN A 490 -5.54 12.72 16.31
CA GLN A 490 -5.18 11.32 16.51
C GLN A 490 -4.65 10.66 15.23
N ARG A 491 -4.97 11.22 14.05
CA ARG A 491 -4.63 10.65 12.74
C ARG A 491 -3.13 10.78 12.49
N TRP A 492 -2.43 9.65 12.32
CA TRP A 492 -1.08 9.65 11.73
C TRP A 492 -1.20 9.82 10.22
N GLY A 493 -1.74 8.82 9.56
CA GLY A 493 -1.91 8.73 8.12
C GLY A 493 -2.13 7.28 7.75
N ASP A 494 -2.50 7.10 6.51
CA ASP A 494 -3.05 5.86 5.98
C ASP A 494 -2.00 5.08 5.17
N TYR A 495 -0.92 5.76 4.77
CA TYR A 495 0.14 5.23 3.90
C TYR A 495 1.55 5.55 4.38
N THR A 496 2.46 4.68 3.96
CA THR A 496 3.92 4.80 3.92
C THR A 496 4.41 3.77 2.90
N SER A 497 5.58 3.97 2.27
CA SER A 497 6.13 3.02 1.31
C SER A 497 7.61 2.77 1.51
N MET A 498 7.97 1.49 1.40
CA MET A 498 9.32 0.97 1.28
C MET A 498 9.47 0.40 -0.12
N ASP A 499 10.52 0.78 -0.84
CA ASP A 499 10.75 0.33 -2.22
C ASP A 499 12.20 -0.13 -2.39
N VAL A 500 12.42 -1.16 -3.20
CA VAL A 500 13.76 -1.54 -3.67
C VAL A 500 14.14 -0.63 -4.82
N ASP A 501 15.36 -0.12 -4.81
CA ASP A 501 15.89 0.66 -5.92
C ASP A 501 16.11 -0.24 -7.16
N PRO A 502 15.39 -0.02 -8.27
CA PRO A 502 15.50 -0.90 -9.44
C PRO A 502 16.84 -0.78 -10.17
N ALA A 503 17.67 0.22 -9.86
CA ALA A 503 19.02 0.35 -10.39
C ALA A 503 20.12 -0.15 -9.43
N ASP A 504 19.80 -0.39 -8.16
CA ASP A 504 20.70 -1.01 -7.18
C ASP A 504 19.91 -1.81 -6.14
N GLU A 505 19.82 -3.11 -6.38
CA GLU A 505 19.08 -4.09 -5.55
C GLU A 505 19.50 -4.15 -4.07
N ASN A 506 20.59 -3.48 -3.68
CA ASN A 506 21.00 -3.39 -2.27
C ASN A 506 20.48 -2.14 -1.56
N VAL A 507 19.87 -1.21 -2.28
CA VAL A 507 19.39 0.05 -1.74
C VAL A 507 17.87 0.00 -1.58
N PHE A 508 17.42 0.38 -0.40
CA PHE A 508 16.02 0.53 -0.07
C PHE A 508 15.71 2.00 0.20
N TRP A 509 14.56 2.43 -0.30
CA TRP A 509 14.03 3.78 -0.12
C TRP A 509 12.81 3.71 0.78
N TYR A 510 12.73 4.61 1.76
CA TYR A 510 11.62 4.66 2.69
C TYR A 510 11.09 6.08 2.84
N VAL A 511 9.78 6.24 2.68
CA VAL A 511 9.09 7.51 2.92
C VAL A 511 8.11 7.39 4.07
N ASN A 512 8.21 8.33 5.00
CA ASN A 512 7.26 8.47 6.10
C ASN A 512 7.24 9.93 6.56
N GLN A 513 6.32 10.25 7.45
CA GLN A 513 6.10 11.60 7.96
C GLN A 513 6.80 11.82 9.30
N ARG A 514 7.16 13.08 9.56
CA ARG A 514 7.74 13.54 10.83
C ARG A 514 6.92 14.69 11.37
N VAL A 515 6.60 14.66 12.66
CA VAL A 515 5.94 15.79 13.34
C VAL A 515 6.95 16.93 13.54
N ASN A 516 6.60 18.14 13.12
CA ASN A 516 7.41 19.32 13.31
C ASN A 516 6.92 20.15 14.50
N SER A 517 5.63 20.47 14.54
CA SER A 517 5.01 21.19 15.66
C SER A 517 3.49 21.06 15.63
N GLY A 518 2.85 20.91 16.79
CA GLY A 518 1.39 20.75 16.85
C GLY A 518 0.92 19.56 16.01
N ASN A 519 0.07 19.79 15.01
CA ASN A 519 -0.34 18.75 14.05
C ASN A 519 0.44 18.76 12.74
N GLN A 520 1.35 19.71 12.54
CA GLN A 520 2.12 19.84 11.30
C GLN A 520 3.10 18.70 11.15
N ARG A 521 3.06 18.10 9.98
CA ARG A 521 3.93 17.01 9.57
C ARG A 521 4.61 17.38 8.27
N SER A 522 5.91 17.12 8.21
CA SER A 522 6.70 17.09 6.97
C SER A 522 6.79 15.65 6.50
N VAL A 523 7.03 15.47 5.20
CA VAL A 523 7.34 14.18 4.60
C VAL A 523 8.84 14.07 4.41
N TRP A 524 9.40 12.92 4.80
CA TRP A 524 10.81 12.62 4.65
C TRP A 524 11.01 11.34 3.86
N VAL A 525 11.95 11.40 2.93
CA VAL A 525 12.43 10.26 2.16
C VAL A 525 13.85 9.98 2.60
N GLY A 526 14.19 8.71 2.83
CA GLY A 526 15.57 8.32 3.07
C GLY A 526 15.93 7.01 2.39
N ALA A 527 17.21 6.88 2.06
CA ALA A 527 17.79 5.70 1.45
C ALA A 527 18.79 5.06 2.41
N PHE A 528 18.78 3.73 2.46
CA PHE A 528 19.72 2.94 3.25
C PHE A 528 20.08 1.65 2.52
N ARG A 529 21.21 1.06 2.92
CA ARG A 529 21.70 -0.19 2.39
C ARG A 529 21.88 -1.21 3.51
N PHE A 530 21.49 -2.45 3.24
CA PHE A 530 21.82 -3.61 4.06
C PHE A 530 22.97 -4.37 3.40
N VAL A 531 24.04 -4.67 4.15
CA VAL A 531 25.19 -5.45 3.64
C VAL A 531 25.41 -6.68 4.54
N PRO A 532 25.02 -7.89 4.10
CA PRO A 532 25.27 -9.09 4.88
C PRO A 532 26.76 -9.50 4.85
N PRO A 533 27.32 -10.15 5.90
CA PRO A 533 28.76 -10.39 6.06
C PRO A 533 29.42 -11.30 5.03
N ASN A 534 28.63 -12.15 4.36
CA ASN A 534 29.14 -13.11 3.38
C ASN A 534 28.93 -12.64 1.93
N GLY A 535 28.33 -11.46 1.74
CA GLY A 535 28.35 -10.77 0.46
C GLY A 535 29.69 -10.06 0.32
N ASN A 536 30.67 -10.70 -0.34
CA ASN A 536 31.75 -9.97 -0.99
C ASN A 536 31.15 -9.13 -2.14
N TYR A 537 30.39 -8.10 -1.82
CA TYR A 537 30.05 -7.03 -2.74
C TYR A 537 31.08 -5.94 -2.49
N LEU A 538 32.12 -5.95 -3.32
CA LEU A 538 33.09 -4.87 -3.37
C LEU A 538 32.33 -3.59 -3.71
N ILE A 539 32.09 -2.75 -2.69
CA ILE A 539 31.68 -1.37 -2.91
C ILE A 539 32.89 -0.68 -3.52
N PHE A 540 32.97 -0.67 -4.85
CA PHE A 540 33.90 0.21 -5.54
C PHE A 540 33.34 1.63 -5.42
N LYS A 541 33.94 2.42 -4.53
CA LYS A 541 33.98 3.87 -4.78
C LYS A 541 34.62 4.03 -6.16
N ASP A 542 33.90 4.66 -7.08
CA ASP A 542 34.40 5.21 -8.34
C ASP A 542 34.15 4.35 -9.61
N GLY A 543 32.87 4.04 -9.89
CA GLY A 543 32.23 4.10 -11.22
C GLY A 543 32.99 3.77 -12.52
N PHE A 544 33.72 2.65 -12.62
CA PHE A 544 34.16 2.14 -13.94
C PHE A 544 33.93 0.63 -14.07
N GLU A 545 33.21 0.25 -15.13
CA GLU A 545 33.02 -1.14 -15.56
C GLU A 545 34.29 -1.71 -16.17
N GLY A 546 34.66 -2.91 -15.76
CA GLY A 546 35.68 -3.72 -16.40
C GLY A 546 35.64 -5.16 -15.86
N ASP A 547 35.42 -6.11 -16.76
CA ASP A 547 35.41 -7.54 -16.46
C ASP A 547 36.74 -8.01 -15.86
N LEU A 548 36.67 -8.73 -14.74
CA LEU A 548 37.79 -9.51 -14.22
C LEU A 548 37.44 -11.00 -14.20
N ILE A 549 37.97 -11.69 -15.20
CA ILE A 549 38.14 -13.15 -15.24
C ILE A 549 39.18 -13.50 -14.17
N PHE A 550 38.81 -14.30 -13.16
CA PHE A 550 39.80 -14.88 -12.25
C PHE A 550 40.60 -15.97 -12.98
N LYS A 551 41.91 -15.75 -13.08
CA LYS A 551 42.89 -16.74 -13.51
C LYS A 551 43.93 -16.95 -12.41
N ASP A 552 44.13 -18.24 -12.07
CA ASP A 552 45.22 -18.88 -11.32
C ASP A 552 45.29 -18.54 -9.81
N GLY A 553 45.59 -19.42 -8.85
CA GLY A 553 46.14 -20.78 -8.84
C GLY A 553 46.94 -20.94 -7.52
N PHE A 554 46.77 -22.03 -6.77
CA PHE A 554 47.75 -22.48 -5.77
C PHE A 554 47.75 -24.01 -5.70
N GLU A 555 48.80 -24.61 -6.24
CA GLU A 555 49.22 -26.00 -6.06
C GLU A 555 50.16 -26.14 -4.84
N GLY A 556 50.13 -27.34 -4.22
CA GLY A 556 51.25 -27.96 -3.50
C GLY A 556 51.27 -27.76 -1.97
N MET A 557 51.53 -28.74 -1.10
CA MET A 557 52.01 -30.13 -1.20
C MET A 557 51.62 -30.90 0.09
N THR A 558 51.59 -32.23 -0.02
CA THR A 558 51.42 -33.32 0.97
C THR A 558 52.61 -33.46 1.95
N PRO A 559 52.60 -34.34 2.98
CA PRO A 559 52.47 -35.81 2.86
C PRO A 559 51.08 -36.37 3.18
#